data_AF-A0A2X4TPT3-F1
#
_entry.id   AF-A0A2X4TPT3-F1
#
_cell.length_a   1.000
_cell.length_b   1.000
_cell.length_c   1.000
_cell.angle_alpha   90.00
_cell.angle_beta   90.00
_cell.angle_gamma   90.00
#
_symmetry.space_group_name_H-M   'P 1'
#
loop_
_entity.id
_entity.type
_entity.pdbx_description
1 polymer ?
#
loop_
_entity_poly.entity_id
_entity_poly.type
_entity_poly.pdbx_seq_one_letter_code
_entity_poly.pdbx_strand_id
1 'polypeptide(L)'
;MPKGKKNRRAEQVRRDLEEWSCPTAFRSRALANSAAPRLVRTGAPTLVPEPADVHALAEAINGADKIAIFAGDGVRGAREELLALADTVAAPVGHSLRGKEWIQYQNPFDVGMTGLLGYGAAHDGMHGADLLLLIGTDFPYDQFLPDVRTAQIDVDAARLGRRTELALAVHGDAAATLRALQPLIRRKTDRSFLEHTLERHRNLMQKVVGAYTTPVGQRKPIHPEFVASILDDVAADDAVFTADTGMCNVWSARYLNPNGRRRFLTSALHGSMANALPHAIGAQTAAPDRQVVSVSGDGGLAMLLGELVTVVMHRLPIKIVLFDNSTLGMVKLEMLVDGLADFGVDVPSVDYSRVADALGIYARRVEDPADVEHALRDAFSRPGPALIDVVTDPRALSLPPAITGEQVKGFALAMSKVVMNGGVGEAVQMAKSNLRNVPRPSQFGS
;
A
#
# COMPACT_ATOMS: atom_id res chain seq x y z
N MET A 1 -40.48 -38.60 -16.78
CA MET A 1 -39.65 -37.47 -17.24
C MET A 1 -40.32 -36.19 -16.78
N PRO A 2 -39.63 -35.35 -16.00
CA PRO A 2 -39.15 -34.09 -16.56
C PRO A 2 -37.68 -33.83 -16.23
N LYS A 3 -36.98 -33.23 -17.19
CA LYS A 3 -35.56 -32.89 -17.16
C LYS A 3 -35.34 -31.62 -16.32
N GLY A 4 -34.76 -31.76 -15.13
CA GLY A 4 -34.19 -30.64 -14.40
C GLY A 4 -32.82 -30.29 -14.99
N LYS A 5 -32.72 -29.14 -15.67
CA LYS A 5 -31.45 -28.58 -16.15
C LYS A 5 -30.54 -28.31 -14.94
N LYS A 6 -29.50 -29.12 -14.77
CA LYS A 6 -28.37 -28.79 -13.88
C LYS A 6 -27.59 -27.67 -14.54
N ASN A 7 -27.77 -26.44 -14.07
CA ASN A 7 -26.86 -25.35 -14.33
C ASN A 7 -25.51 -25.70 -13.68
N ARG A 8 -24.60 -26.28 -14.45
CA ARG A 8 -23.18 -26.35 -14.08
C ARG A 8 -22.59 -24.98 -14.35
N ARG A 9 -22.64 -24.07 -13.37
CA ARG A 9 -21.69 -22.96 -13.33
C ARG A 9 -20.31 -23.60 -13.15
N ALA A 10 -19.40 -23.30 -14.06
CA ALA A 10 -18.00 -23.60 -13.85
C ALA A 10 -17.55 -22.72 -12.67
N GLU A 11 -17.33 -23.34 -11.50
CA GLU A 11 -16.62 -22.70 -10.41
C GLU A 11 -15.18 -22.51 -10.85
N GLN A 12 -14.87 -21.29 -11.27
CA GLN A 12 -13.50 -20.83 -11.39
C GLN A 12 -12.92 -20.85 -9.97
N VAL A 13 -11.82 -21.56 -9.75
CA VAL A 13 -11.13 -21.59 -8.45
C VAL A 13 -10.68 -20.16 -8.14
N ARG A 14 -11.49 -19.44 -7.37
CA ARG A 14 -11.13 -18.14 -6.84
C ARG A 14 -10.36 -18.36 -5.55
N ARG A 15 -9.37 -17.51 -5.28
CA ARG A 15 -8.75 -17.43 -3.94
C ARG A 15 -9.71 -16.65 -3.03
N ASP A 16 -10.84 -17.27 -2.72
CA ASP A 16 -11.93 -16.67 -1.96
C ASP A 16 -12.16 -17.45 -0.64
N LEU A 17 -12.93 -16.84 0.26
CA LEU A 17 -13.37 -17.48 1.49
C LEU A 17 -14.52 -18.46 1.18
N GLU A 18 -14.39 -19.69 1.66
CA GLU A 18 -15.47 -20.67 1.68
C GLU A 18 -15.89 -20.92 3.13
N GLU A 19 -17.15 -20.66 3.46
CA GLU A 19 -17.70 -20.92 4.79
C GLU A 19 -18.44 -22.26 4.82
N TRP A 20 -18.04 -23.12 5.76
CA TRP A 20 -18.68 -24.41 6.00
C TRP A 20 -19.30 -24.44 7.39
N SER A 21 -20.63 -24.38 7.48
CA SER A 21 -21.34 -24.54 8.75
C SER A 21 -21.71 -26.00 9.00
N CYS A 22 -21.23 -26.56 10.11
CA CYS A 22 -21.55 -27.93 10.53
C CYS A 22 -22.35 -27.89 11.85
N PRO A 23 -23.68 -28.11 11.81
CA PRO A 23 -24.51 -28.10 13.01
C PRO A 23 -24.06 -29.15 14.02
N THR A 24 -24.11 -28.82 15.30
CA THR A 24 -23.60 -29.65 16.41
C THR A 24 -24.19 -31.07 16.42
N ALA A 25 -25.44 -31.23 15.98
CA ALA A 25 -26.12 -32.52 15.86
C ALA A 25 -25.45 -33.50 14.87
N PHE A 26 -24.66 -33.01 13.91
CA PHE A 26 -23.92 -33.84 12.96
C PHE A 26 -22.53 -34.23 13.48
N ARG A 27 -22.01 -33.59 14.53
CA ARG A 27 -20.70 -33.94 15.14
C ARG A 27 -20.76 -35.20 16.01
N SER A 28 -21.93 -35.56 16.53
CA SER A 28 -22.13 -36.70 17.44
C SER A 28 -22.58 -37.98 16.74
N ARG A 29 -22.89 -37.94 15.44
CA ARG A 29 -23.12 -39.16 14.65
C ARG A 29 -21.78 -39.83 14.39
N ALA A 30 -21.66 -41.10 14.77
CA ALA A 30 -20.55 -41.94 14.34
C ALA A 30 -20.44 -41.83 12.82
N LEU A 31 -19.31 -41.30 12.34
CA LEU A 31 -18.99 -41.30 10.92
C LEU A 31 -19.09 -42.74 10.44
N ALA A 32 -19.82 -42.98 9.35
CA ALA A 32 -19.80 -44.29 8.70
C ALA A 32 -18.33 -44.70 8.51
N ASN A 33 -18.01 -45.98 8.73
CA ASN A 33 -16.65 -46.56 8.73
C ASN A 33 -15.89 -46.46 7.37
N SER A 34 -16.26 -45.53 6.49
CA SER A 34 -15.58 -45.26 5.24
C SER A 34 -14.32 -44.42 5.47
N ALA A 35 -13.20 -44.85 4.90
CA ALA A 35 -11.99 -44.05 4.85
C ALA A 35 -12.27 -42.68 4.21
N ALA A 36 -11.72 -41.61 4.79
CA ALA A 36 -11.81 -40.28 4.22
C ALA A 36 -11.22 -40.27 2.79
N PRO A 37 -11.85 -39.56 1.84
CA PRO A 37 -11.32 -39.47 0.49
C PRO A 37 -9.91 -38.86 0.51
N ARG A 38 -8.99 -39.44 -0.27
CA ARG A 38 -7.65 -38.87 -0.44
C ARG A 38 -7.77 -37.60 -1.28
N LEU A 39 -7.36 -36.46 -0.71
CA LEU A 39 -7.22 -35.22 -1.47
C LEU A 39 -6.02 -35.33 -2.42
N VAL A 40 -6.28 -35.34 -3.72
CA VAL A 40 -5.26 -35.22 -4.76
C VAL A 40 -5.20 -33.76 -5.22
N ARG A 41 -4.08 -33.08 -4.96
CA ARG A 41 -3.88 -31.68 -5.34
C ARG A 41 -3.40 -31.59 -6.79
N THR A 42 -3.97 -30.68 -7.57
CA THR A 42 -3.45 -30.29 -8.89
C THR A 42 -2.55 -29.06 -8.78
N GLY A 43 -1.75 -28.79 -9.80
CA GLY A 43 -1.10 -27.48 -9.94
C GLY A 43 -2.13 -26.37 -10.17
N ALA A 44 -1.74 -25.12 -9.93
CA ALA A 44 -2.54 -23.98 -10.32
C ALA A 44 -2.55 -23.87 -11.86
N PRO A 45 -3.71 -23.82 -12.52
CA PRO A 45 -3.77 -23.61 -13.97
C PRO A 45 -3.29 -22.19 -14.32
N THR A 46 -2.75 -22.02 -15.53
CA THR A 46 -2.43 -20.71 -16.10
C THR A 46 -3.49 -20.34 -17.13
N LEU A 47 -4.10 -19.15 -16.99
CA LEU A 47 -5.03 -18.62 -17.97
C LEU A 47 -4.25 -17.98 -19.12
N VAL A 48 -4.23 -18.63 -20.29
CA VAL A 48 -3.58 -18.10 -21.50
C VAL A 48 -4.59 -17.24 -22.27
N PRO A 49 -4.22 -16.02 -22.72
CA PRO A 49 -5.14 -15.16 -23.47
C PRO A 49 -5.43 -15.69 -24.87
N GLU A 50 -6.53 -15.25 -25.45
CA GLU A 50 -6.87 -15.50 -26.86
C GLU A 50 -5.83 -14.83 -27.78
N PRO A 51 -5.24 -15.56 -28.75
CA PRO A 51 -4.23 -14.99 -29.64
C PRO A 51 -4.67 -13.71 -30.38
N ALA A 52 -5.94 -13.61 -30.78
CA ALA A 52 -6.45 -12.41 -31.45
C ALA A 52 -6.36 -11.16 -30.55
N ASP A 53 -6.68 -11.28 -29.26
CA ASP A 53 -6.59 -10.18 -28.30
C ASP A 53 -5.14 -9.74 -28.09
N VAL A 54 -4.19 -10.68 -28.08
CA VAL A 54 -2.75 -10.38 -27.98
C VAL A 54 -2.26 -9.63 -29.22
N HIS A 55 -2.70 -10.01 -30.42
CA HIS A 55 -2.34 -9.30 -31.65
C HIS A 55 -2.93 -7.88 -31.68
N ALA A 56 -4.20 -7.72 -31.30
CA ALA A 56 -4.84 -6.41 -31.20
C ALA A 56 -4.12 -5.49 -30.18
N LEU A 57 -3.71 -6.05 -29.03
CA LEU A 57 -2.90 -5.32 -28.07
C LEU A 57 -1.52 -4.93 -28.63
N ALA A 58 -0.85 -5.83 -29.35
CA ALA A 58 0.42 -5.54 -29.99
C ALA A 58 0.30 -4.42 -31.05
N GLU A 59 -0.76 -4.42 -31.85
CA GLU A 59 -1.04 -3.36 -32.82
C GLU A 59 -1.24 -2.00 -32.13
N ALA A 60 -2.02 -1.96 -31.05
CA ALA A 60 -2.23 -0.72 -30.29
C ALA A 60 -0.93 -0.21 -29.66
N ILE A 61 -0.12 -1.09 -29.06
CA ILE A 61 1.18 -0.73 -28.48
C ILE A 61 2.15 -0.22 -29.56
N ASN A 62 2.23 -0.91 -30.69
CA ASN A 62 3.12 -0.52 -31.78
C ASN A 62 2.72 0.82 -32.41
N GLY A 63 1.43 1.16 -32.39
CA GLY A 63 0.89 2.40 -32.95
C GLY A 63 0.82 3.62 -32.02
N ALA A 64 1.05 3.46 -30.71
CA ALA A 64 1.07 4.58 -29.75
C ALA A 64 2.47 5.16 -29.59
N ASP A 65 2.63 6.47 -29.43
CA ASP A 65 3.96 7.08 -29.25
C ASP A 65 4.37 7.12 -27.77
N LYS A 66 3.47 7.56 -26.89
CA LYS A 66 3.68 7.62 -25.44
C LYS A 66 2.86 6.54 -24.74
N ILE A 67 3.52 5.60 -24.09
CA ILE A 67 2.88 4.49 -23.38
C ILE A 67 3.20 4.60 -21.90
N ALA A 68 2.20 4.43 -21.04
CA ALA A 68 2.40 4.27 -19.60
C ALA A 68 1.86 2.92 -19.13
N ILE A 69 2.51 2.32 -18.14
CA ILE A 69 2.07 1.08 -17.50
C ILE A 69 1.64 1.39 -16.08
N PHE A 70 0.48 0.87 -15.66
CA PHE A 70 0.03 0.92 -14.28
C PHE A 70 -0.26 -0.49 -13.76
N ALA A 71 0.58 -0.95 -12.83
CA ALA A 71 0.63 -2.33 -12.36
C ALA A 71 -0.05 -2.54 -10.99
N GLY A 72 -0.74 -3.66 -10.85
CA GLY A 72 -1.36 -4.10 -9.58
C GLY A 72 -0.72 -5.37 -9.00
N ASP A 73 -1.41 -6.03 -8.07
CA ASP A 73 -0.92 -7.28 -7.48
C ASP A 73 -1.03 -8.49 -8.41
N GLY A 74 -1.82 -8.38 -9.48
CA GLY A 74 -1.93 -9.40 -10.53
C GLY A 74 -0.64 -9.60 -11.32
N VAL A 75 0.36 -8.74 -11.15
CA VAL A 75 1.70 -8.92 -11.74
C VAL A 75 2.61 -9.84 -10.90
N ARG A 76 2.10 -10.43 -9.83
CA ARG A 76 2.83 -11.43 -9.02
C ARG A 76 3.30 -12.58 -9.93
N GLY A 77 4.61 -12.67 -10.13
CA GLY A 77 5.22 -13.67 -11.03
C GLY A 77 5.34 -13.24 -12.49
N ALA A 78 5.08 -11.96 -12.81
CA ALA A 78 5.17 -11.38 -14.14
C ALA A 78 6.14 -10.18 -14.22
N ARG A 79 6.98 -9.98 -13.18
CA ARG A 79 7.85 -8.80 -13.06
C ARG A 79 8.82 -8.69 -14.22
N GLU A 80 9.55 -9.76 -14.53
CA GLU A 80 10.59 -9.73 -15.55
C GLU A 80 10.00 -9.43 -16.93
N GLU A 81 8.85 -10.03 -17.25
CA GLU A 81 8.14 -9.76 -18.49
C GLU A 81 7.61 -8.33 -18.56
N LEU A 82 7.11 -7.78 -17.44
CA LEU A 82 6.65 -6.39 -17.40
C LEU A 82 7.80 -5.41 -17.60
N LEU A 83 8.95 -5.64 -16.96
CA LEU A 83 10.13 -4.80 -17.14
C LEU A 83 10.71 -4.91 -18.55
N ALA A 84 10.69 -6.10 -19.16
CA ALA A 84 11.09 -6.30 -20.55
C ALA A 84 10.17 -5.54 -21.52
N LEU A 85 8.86 -5.55 -21.27
CA LEU A 85 7.92 -4.73 -22.02
C LEU A 85 8.21 -3.24 -21.83
N ALA A 86 8.29 -2.77 -20.58
CA ALA A 86 8.53 -1.37 -20.23
C ALA A 86 9.81 -0.82 -20.89
N ASP A 87 10.88 -1.60 -20.91
CA ASP A 87 12.11 -1.26 -21.62
C ASP A 87 11.92 -1.17 -23.14
N THR A 88 11.24 -2.17 -23.71
CA THR A 88 11.01 -2.26 -25.17
C THR A 88 10.17 -1.10 -25.67
N VAL A 89 9.16 -0.68 -24.90
CA VAL A 89 8.25 0.40 -25.28
C VAL A 89 8.60 1.76 -24.67
N ALA A 90 9.72 1.85 -23.94
CA ALA A 90 10.14 3.05 -23.23
C ALA A 90 9.00 3.67 -22.40
N ALA A 91 8.35 2.87 -21.55
CA ALA A 91 7.20 3.28 -20.77
C ALA A 91 7.53 3.47 -19.28
N PRO A 92 7.13 4.60 -18.64
CA PRO A 92 7.13 4.69 -17.19
C PRO A 92 6.14 3.69 -16.58
N VAL A 93 6.50 3.16 -15.41
CA VAL A 93 5.72 2.15 -14.66
C VAL A 93 5.27 2.76 -13.34
N GLY A 94 3.98 3.07 -13.25
CA GLY A 94 3.31 3.34 -11.98
C GLY A 94 2.74 2.05 -11.38
N HIS A 95 2.40 2.09 -10.10
CA HIS A 95 1.78 0.93 -9.44
C HIS A 95 0.78 1.28 -8.34
N SER A 96 -0.15 0.36 -8.08
CA SER A 96 -1.04 0.46 -6.91
C SER A 96 -0.29 0.08 -5.63
N LEU A 97 -0.90 0.35 -4.46
CA LEU A 97 -0.36 -0.11 -3.17
C LEU A 97 -0.13 -1.62 -3.15
N ARG A 98 -1.08 -2.41 -3.68
CA ARG A 98 -0.99 -3.88 -3.70
C ARG A 98 0.04 -4.38 -4.74
N GLY A 99 0.34 -3.57 -5.75
CA GLY A 99 1.40 -3.85 -6.73
C GLY A 99 2.82 -3.52 -6.24
N LYS A 100 2.95 -2.63 -5.24
CA LYS A 100 4.23 -2.09 -4.73
C LYS A 100 5.28 -3.17 -4.50
N GLU A 101 4.94 -4.20 -3.72
CA GLU A 101 5.90 -5.25 -3.35
C GLU A 101 6.39 -6.11 -4.52
N TRP A 102 5.66 -6.10 -5.65
CA TRP A 102 5.94 -6.91 -6.82
C TRP A 102 6.74 -6.18 -7.88
N ILE A 103 6.66 -4.85 -7.95
CA ILE A 103 7.16 -4.08 -9.10
C ILE A 103 8.10 -2.92 -8.77
N GLN A 104 8.06 -2.37 -7.56
CA GLN A 104 8.80 -1.13 -7.26
C GLN A 104 10.32 -1.36 -7.14
N TYR A 105 10.74 -2.49 -6.58
CA TYR A 105 12.15 -2.74 -6.28
C TYR A 105 12.99 -2.92 -7.56
N GLN A 106 14.18 -2.32 -7.59
CA GLN A 106 15.16 -2.44 -8.69
C GLN A 106 14.52 -2.25 -10.09
N ASN A 107 13.59 -1.31 -10.19
CA ASN A 107 12.85 -1.03 -11.40
C ASN A 107 13.30 0.32 -11.97
N PRO A 108 14.03 0.36 -13.10
CA PRO A 108 14.53 1.61 -13.68
C PRO A 108 13.43 2.45 -14.34
N PHE A 109 12.20 1.92 -14.43
CA PHE A 109 11.03 2.58 -15.00
C PHE A 109 10.05 3.07 -13.94
N ASP A 110 10.33 2.85 -12.65
CA ASP A 110 9.40 3.17 -11.57
C ASP A 110 9.15 4.68 -11.47
N VAL A 111 7.88 5.05 -11.44
CA VAL A 111 7.41 6.41 -11.16
C VAL A 111 6.49 6.47 -9.94
N GLY A 112 6.45 5.37 -9.16
CA GLY A 112 5.79 5.24 -7.87
C GLY A 112 4.28 5.03 -7.96
N MET A 113 3.59 5.40 -6.87
CA MET A 113 2.13 5.29 -6.78
C MET A 113 1.42 6.57 -7.24
N THR A 114 0.12 6.41 -7.54
CA THR A 114 -0.84 7.52 -7.74
C THR A 114 -1.86 7.56 -6.59
N GLY A 115 -2.81 8.50 -6.65
CA GLY A 115 -3.80 8.74 -5.61
C GLY A 115 -3.23 9.43 -4.38
N LEU A 116 -3.96 9.35 -3.25
CA LEU A 116 -3.57 9.98 -1.98
C LEU A 116 -2.23 9.46 -1.42
N LEU A 117 -1.84 8.25 -1.80
CA LEU A 117 -0.60 7.62 -1.37
C LEU A 117 0.60 8.00 -2.26
N GLY A 118 0.35 8.50 -3.46
CA GLY A 118 1.36 8.80 -4.47
C GLY A 118 2.08 10.13 -4.31
N TYR A 119 3.05 10.36 -5.20
CA TYR A 119 3.83 11.61 -5.27
C TYR A 119 3.64 12.38 -6.58
N GLY A 120 2.80 11.90 -7.50
CA GLY A 120 2.32 12.65 -8.68
C GLY A 120 2.93 12.22 -10.00
N ALA A 121 4.18 11.76 -10.02
CA ALA A 121 4.83 11.33 -11.27
C ALA A 121 4.06 10.21 -12.00
N ALA A 122 3.54 9.22 -11.27
CA ALA A 122 2.67 8.19 -11.85
C ALA A 122 1.38 8.77 -12.43
N HIS A 123 0.74 9.73 -11.74
CA HIS A 123 -0.45 10.41 -12.24
C HIS A 123 -0.14 11.14 -13.56
N ASP A 124 0.93 11.92 -13.60
CA ASP A 124 1.30 12.69 -14.79
C ASP A 124 1.74 11.80 -15.95
N GLY A 125 2.45 10.71 -15.66
CA GLY A 125 2.79 9.68 -16.64
C GLY A 125 1.54 9.01 -17.22
N MET A 126 0.54 8.69 -16.39
CA MET A 126 -0.72 8.11 -16.88
C MET A 126 -1.50 9.11 -17.76
N HIS A 127 -1.61 10.38 -17.35
CA HIS A 127 -2.36 11.41 -18.09
C HIS A 127 -1.65 11.92 -19.34
N GLY A 128 -0.33 11.81 -19.40
CA GLY A 128 0.47 12.22 -20.56
C GLY A 128 0.66 11.17 -21.64
N ALA A 129 0.12 9.96 -21.44
CA ALA A 129 0.25 8.84 -22.37
C ALA A 129 -0.84 8.85 -23.45
N ASP A 130 -0.50 8.38 -24.65
CA ASP A 130 -1.45 8.11 -25.72
C ASP A 130 -2.12 6.74 -25.52
N LEU A 131 -1.44 5.82 -24.82
CA LEU A 131 -1.93 4.50 -24.44
C LEU A 131 -1.55 4.16 -22.99
N LEU A 132 -2.56 3.92 -22.15
CA LEU A 132 -2.39 3.41 -20.80
C LEU A 132 -2.58 1.88 -20.78
N LEU A 133 -1.62 1.16 -20.21
CA LEU A 133 -1.69 -0.28 -19.96
C LEU A 133 -1.97 -0.55 -18.48
N LEU A 134 -3.19 -0.98 -18.16
CA LEU A 134 -3.55 -1.47 -16.84
C LEU A 134 -3.24 -2.98 -16.75
N ILE A 135 -2.27 -3.37 -15.92
CA ILE A 135 -1.82 -4.77 -15.85
C ILE A 135 -2.07 -5.34 -14.46
N GLY A 136 -2.99 -6.31 -14.37
CA GLY A 136 -3.30 -7.05 -13.15
C GLY A 136 -3.70 -6.13 -12.00
N THR A 137 -4.47 -5.08 -12.28
CA THR A 137 -4.81 -4.03 -11.33
C THR A 137 -6.31 -3.80 -11.25
N ASP A 138 -6.80 -3.62 -10.03
CA ASP A 138 -8.15 -3.15 -9.73
C ASP A 138 -8.10 -1.90 -8.85
N PHE A 139 -7.31 -0.92 -9.27
CA PHE A 139 -7.16 0.31 -8.53
C PHE A 139 -8.52 1.03 -8.39
N PRO A 140 -8.99 1.28 -7.16
CA PRO A 140 -10.40 1.56 -6.93
C PRO A 140 -10.80 3.01 -7.19
N TYR A 141 -9.83 3.90 -7.37
CA TYR A 141 -10.05 5.34 -7.43
C TYR A 141 -10.05 5.82 -8.88
N ASP A 142 -11.22 5.75 -9.50
CA ASP A 142 -11.48 6.17 -10.89
C ASP A 142 -11.14 7.64 -11.13
N GLN A 143 -11.30 8.50 -10.13
CA GLN A 143 -10.97 9.93 -10.23
C GLN A 143 -9.48 10.23 -10.45
N PHE A 144 -8.57 9.25 -10.29
CA PHE A 144 -7.15 9.39 -10.62
C PHE A 144 -6.76 8.64 -11.91
N LEU A 145 -7.72 7.99 -12.58
CA LEU A 145 -7.50 7.37 -13.87
C LEU A 145 -7.74 8.41 -14.99
N PRO A 146 -6.86 8.47 -15.98
CA PRO A 146 -7.00 9.42 -17.08
C PRO A 146 -8.08 9.01 -18.07
N ASP A 147 -8.63 10.00 -18.78
CA ASP A 147 -9.43 9.79 -20.00
C ASP A 147 -8.50 9.71 -21.22
N VAL A 148 -7.82 8.57 -21.35
CA VAL A 148 -6.93 8.25 -22.49
C VAL A 148 -7.24 6.84 -22.99
N ARG A 149 -6.80 6.53 -24.21
CA ARG A 149 -6.96 5.18 -24.76
C ARG A 149 -6.33 4.17 -23.80
N THR A 150 -7.14 3.25 -23.28
CA THR A 150 -6.72 2.34 -22.22
C THR A 150 -6.88 0.88 -22.65
N ALA A 151 -5.86 0.06 -22.39
CA ALA A 151 -5.92 -1.38 -22.50
C ALA A 151 -5.73 -2.02 -21.12
N GLN A 152 -6.47 -3.10 -20.84
CA GLN A 152 -6.38 -3.80 -19.55
C GLN A 152 -6.11 -5.29 -19.74
N ILE A 153 -5.14 -5.82 -18.98
CA ILE A 153 -4.85 -7.25 -18.85
C ILE A 153 -5.25 -7.68 -17.44
N ASP A 154 -6.20 -8.61 -17.31
CA ASP A 154 -6.58 -9.16 -16.01
C ASP A 154 -6.99 -10.63 -16.12
N VAL A 155 -6.75 -11.38 -15.05
CA VAL A 155 -7.10 -12.81 -14.93
C VAL A 155 -8.56 -13.00 -14.50
N ASP A 156 -9.18 -11.97 -13.90
CA ASP A 156 -10.59 -11.96 -13.53
C ASP A 156 -11.37 -11.07 -14.50
N ALA A 157 -12.12 -11.70 -15.39
CA ALA A 157 -12.95 -11.01 -16.38
C ALA A 157 -13.91 -9.97 -15.77
N ALA A 158 -14.32 -10.12 -14.51
CA ALA A 158 -15.21 -9.17 -13.83
C ALA A 158 -14.52 -7.82 -13.51
N ARG A 159 -13.19 -7.73 -13.65
CA ARG A 159 -12.41 -6.50 -13.40
C ARG A 159 -12.18 -5.68 -14.66
N LEU A 160 -12.30 -6.30 -15.84
CA LEU A 160 -12.09 -5.64 -17.13
C LEU A 160 -13.14 -4.54 -17.32
N GLY A 161 -12.67 -3.30 -17.47
CA GLY A 161 -13.52 -2.13 -17.73
C GLY A 161 -14.36 -1.67 -16.54
N ARG A 162 -14.11 -2.22 -15.34
CA ARG A 162 -14.86 -1.86 -14.14
C ARG A 162 -14.53 -0.46 -13.63
N ARG A 163 -13.31 0.02 -13.86
CA ARG A 163 -12.78 1.28 -13.29
C ARG A 163 -12.67 2.41 -14.31
N THR A 164 -12.56 2.08 -15.59
CA THR A 164 -12.45 3.02 -16.70
C THR A 164 -12.86 2.33 -17.99
N GLU A 165 -13.25 3.10 -19.00
CA GLU A 165 -13.56 2.58 -20.33
C GLU A 165 -12.32 1.96 -20.98
N LEU A 166 -12.48 0.83 -21.67
CA LEU A 166 -11.39 0.13 -22.34
C LEU A 166 -11.53 0.21 -23.84
N ALA A 167 -10.44 0.61 -24.50
CA ALA A 167 -10.28 0.41 -25.93
C ALA A 167 -9.96 -1.06 -26.26
N LEU A 168 -9.26 -1.76 -25.35
CA LEU A 168 -8.88 -3.16 -25.50
C LEU A 168 -8.90 -3.87 -24.14
N ALA A 169 -9.40 -5.10 -24.12
CA ALA A 169 -9.40 -5.95 -22.93
C ALA A 169 -8.75 -7.29 -23.28
N VAL A 170 -7.83 -7.76 -22.42
CA VAL A 170 -7.19 -9.06 -22.57
C VAL A 170 -7.44 -9.87 -21.30
N HIS A 171 -8.27 -10.91 -21.44
CA HIS A 171 -8.54 -11.83 -20.34
C HIS A 171 -7.46 -12.91 -20.28
N GLY A 172 -6.53 -12.78 -19.34
CA GLY A 172 -5.35 -13.62 -19.28
C GLY A 172 -4.51 -13.40 -18.02
N ASP A 173 -3.72 -14.40 -17.67
CA ASP A 173 -2.63 -14.24 -16.71
C ASP A 173 -1.61 -13.21 -17.23
N ALA A 174 -1.14 -12.31 -16.36
CA ALA A 174 -0.25 -11.23 -16.75
C ALA A 174 1.06 -11.75 -17.37
N ALA A 175 1.68 -12.76 -16.76
CA ALA A 175 2.96 -13.30 -17.24
C ALA A 175 2.77 -14.03 -18.59
N ALA A 176 1.73 -14.86 -18.69
CA ALA A 176 1.40 -15.57 -19.94
C ALA A 176 1.11 -14.58 -21.09
N THR A 177 0.36 -13.53 -20.80
CA THR A 177 0.02 -12.49 -21.78
C THR A 177 1.25 -11.72 -22.23
N LEU A 178 2.08 -11.26 -21.29
CA LEU A 178 3.28 -10.49 -21.61
C LEU A 178 4.30 -11.32 -22.41
N ARG A 179 4.47 -12.61 -22.11
CA ARG A 179 5.31 -13.51 -22.92
C ARG A 179 4.82 -13.67 -24.35
N ALA A 180 3.51 -13.81 -24.54
CA ALA A 180 2.90 -13.91 -25.87
C ALA A 180 3.01 -12.59 -26.65
N LEU A 181 2.95 -11.47 -25.93
CA LEU A 181 3.03 -10.12 -26.49
C LEU A 181 4.45 -9.75 -26.93
N GLN A 182 5.47 -10.06 -26.12
CA GLN A 182 6.86 -9.66 -26.32
C GLN A 182 7.41 -9.83 -27.75
N PRO A 183 7.23 -10.97 -28.46
CA PRO A 183 7.75 -11.13 -29.82
C PRO A 183 7.06 -10.26 -30.88
N LEU A 184 5.90 -9.67 -30.57
CA LEU A 184 5.11 -8.84 -31.48
C LEU A 184 5.40 -7.34 -31.32
N ILE A 185 6.11 -6.94 -30.25
CA ILE A 185 6.35 -5.54 -29.93
C ILE A 185 7.62 -5.03 -30.61
N ARG A 186 7.50 -3.88 -31.28
CA ARG A 186 8.61 -3.16 -31.88
C ARG A 186 9.27 -2.27 -30.84
N ARG A 187 10.60 -2.35 -30.75
CA ARG A 187 11.36 -1.51 -29.82
C ARG A 187 11.22 -0.04 -30.20
N LYS A 188 10.85 0.79 -29.22
CA LYS A 188 10.82 2.24 -29.36
C LYS A 188 12.20 2.82 -29.06
N THR A 189 12.67 3.69 -29.94
CA THR A 189 13.98 4.37 -29.80
C THR A 189 13.85 5.72 -29.12
N ASP A 190 12.71 6.39 -29.27
CA ASP A 190 12.40 7.59 -28.50
C ASP A 190 12.03 7.20 -27.07
N ARG A 191 12.79 7.73 -26.11
CA ARG A 191 12.59 7.53 -24.66
C ARG A 191 12.24 8.83 -23.94
N SER A 192 12.03 9.93 -24.68
CA SER A 192 11.84 11.27 -24.13
C SER A 192 10.70 11.33 -23.09
N PHE A 193 9.59 10.63 -23.36
CA PHE A 193 8.47 10.53 -22.43
C PHE A 193 8.86 9.87 -21.10
N LEU A 194 9.46 8.68 -21.17
CA LEU A 194 9.97 7.96 -20.00
C LEU A 194 10.98 8.80 -19.21
N GLU A 195 12.00 9.33 -19.87
CA GLU A 195 13.05 10.10 -19.22
C GLU A 195 12.49 11.35 -18.52
N HIS A 196 11.52 12.03 -19.15
CA HIS A 196 10.83 13.17 -18.55
C HIS A 196 10.03 12.78 -17.30
N THR A 197 9.28 11.68 -17.35
CA THR A 197 8.52 11.20 -16.18
C THR A 197 9.45 10.73 -15.06
N LEU A 198 10.56 10.06 -15.39
CA LEU A 198 11.58 9.64 -14.42
C LEU A 198 12.30 10.83 -13.80
N GLU A 199 12.66 11.85 -14.57
CA GLU A 199 13.23 13.08 -14.05
C GLU A 199 12.27 13.77 -13.08
N ARG A 200 10.98 13.86 -13.44
CA ARG A 200 9.95 14.39 -12.55
C ARG A 200 9.84 13.58 -11.27
N HIS A 201 9.81 12.26 -11.35
CA HIS A 201 9.79 11.36 -10.20
C HIS A 201 11.00 11.60 -9.28
N ARG A 202 12.22 11.63 -9.84
CA ARG A 202 13.46 11.92 -9.10
C ARG A 202 13.41 13.29 -8.41
N ASN A 203 12.93 14.33 -9.09
CA ASN A 203 12.81 15.68 -8.53
C ASN A 203 11.81 15.74 -7.37
N LEU A 204 10.68 15.03 -7.48
CA LEU A 204 9.70 14.91 -6.41
C LEU A 204 10.30 14.16 -5.21
N MET A 205 10.99 13.05 -5.47
CA MET A 205 11.61 12.23 -4.42
C MET A 205 12.76 12.97 -3.73
N GLN A 206 13.59 13.73 -4.45
CA GLN A 206 14.62 14.56 -3.83
C GLN A 206 14.05 15.63 -2.89
N LYS A 207 12.89 16.22 -3.21
CA LYS A 207 12.23 17.21 -2.35
C LYS A 207 11.61 16.57 -1.10
N VAL A 208 11.05 15.37 -1.24
CA VAL A 208 10.40 14.63 -0.15
C VAL A 208 11.43 13.94 0.75
N VAL A 209 12.44 13.28 0.17
CA VAL A 209 13.49 12.55 0.90
C VAL A 209 14.61 13.49 1.36
N GLY A 210 14.95 14.53 0.60
CA GLY A 210 15.94 15.55 0.99
C GLY A 210 15.49 16.46 2.14
N ALA A 211 14.20 16.43 2.47
CA ALA A 211 13.62 17.02 3.67
C ALA A 211 14.23 16.47 4.97
N TYR A 212 14.77 15.25 4.95
CA TYR A 212 15.31 14.56 6.13
C TYR A 212 16.80 14.80 6.36
N THR A 213 17.36 15.85 5.77
CA THR A 213 18.69 16.34 6.15
C THR A 213 18.72 16.72 7.64
N THR A 214 19.93 16.73 8.19
CA THR A 214 20.31 16.41 9.58
C THR A 214 19.60 17.08 10.78
N PRO A 215 18.79 18.17 10.71
CA PRO A 215 18.07 18.64 11.89
C PRO A 215 16.82 17.84 12.29
N VAL A 216 16.31 16.90 11.47
CA VAL A 216 15.00 16.25 11.76
C VAL A 216 15.03 15.38 13.02
N GLY A 217 16.13 14.68 13.29
CA GLY A 217 16.33 13.88 14.51
C GLY A 217 16.42 14.70 15.81
N GLN A 218 16.29 16.02 15.74
CA GLN A 218 16.32 16.93 16.90
C GLN A 218 15.01 17.72 17.07
N ARG A 219 14.02 17.54 16.16
CA ARG A 219 12.80 18.34 16.13
C ARG A 219 11.63 17.59 16.78
N LYS A 220 11.13 18.12 17.90
CA LYS A 220 9.89 17.67 18.55
C LYS A 220 8.67 18.41 18.00
N PRO A 221 7.49 17.77 17.92
CA PRO A 221 7.23 16.33 18.13
C PRO A 221 7.80 15.48 16.98
N ILE A 222 7.98 14.17 17.24
CA ILE A 222 8.51 13.19 16.28
C ILE A 222 7.63 13.16 15.03
N HIS A 223 8.22 13.40 13.85
CA HIS A 223 7.48 13.29 12.60
C HIS A 223 7.33 11.81 12.23
N PRO A 224 6.13 11.31 11.87
CA PRO A 224 5.93 9.89 11.59
C PRO A 224 6.72 9.39 10.36
N GLU A 225 6.96 10.24 9.38
CA GLU A 225 7.79 9.88 8.22
C GLU A 225 9.24 9.55 8.62
N PHE A 226 9.78 10.25 9.61
CA PHE A 226 11.11 9.95 10.15
C PHE A 226 11.13 8.56 10.80
N VAL A 227 10.09 8.21 11.56
CA VAL A 227 9.94 6.87 12.16
C VAL A 227 9.86 5.80 11.08
N ALA A 228 9.07 6.03 10.03
CA ALA A 228 8.91 5.08 8.94
C ALA A 228 10.21 4.91 8.11
N SER A 229 10.98 5.99 7.91
CA SER A 229 12.29 5.92 7.26
C SER A 229 13.29 5.10 8.07
N ILE A 230 13.43 5.40 9.37
CA ILE A 230 14.33 4.63 10.24
C ILE A 230 13.87 3.17 10.35
N LEU A 231 12.55 2.94 10.37
CA LEU A 231 12.00 1.58 10.34
C LEU A 231 12.43 0.81 9.08
N ASP A 232 12.41 1.45 7.91
CA ASP A 232 12.90 0.85 6.67
C ASP A 232 14.38 0.46 6.76
N ASP A 233 15.21 1.32 7.35
CA ASP A 233 16.66 1.14 7.46
C ASP A 233 17.06 0.03 8.43
N VAL A 234 16.33 -0.14 9.54
CA VAL A 234 16.70 -1.06 10.62
C VAL A 234 16.02 -2.42 10.55
N ALA A 235 14.94 -2.54 9.77
CA ALA A 235 14.22 -3.80 9.59
C ALA A 235 15.00 -4.78 8.69
N ALA A 236 14.80 -6.07 8.93
CA ALA A 236 15.45 -7.13 8.18
C ALA A 236 15.19 -7.04 6.66
N ASP A 237 16.17 -7.48 5.86
CA ASP A 237 16.07 -7.52 4.40
C ASP A 237 14.94 -8.43 3.90
N ASP A 238 14.43 -9.33 4.72
CA ASP A 238 13.28 -10.15 4.45
C ASP A 238 12.19 -10.00 5.53
N ALA A 239 12.06 -8.83 6.14
CA ALA A 239 10.96 -8.54 7.05
C ALA A 239 9.58 -8.71 6.36
N VAL A 240 8.59 -9.14 7.13
CA VAL A 240 7.17 -9.07 6.75
C VAL A 240 6.54 -7.91 7.51
N PHE A 241 6.06 -6.92 6.79
CA PHE A 241 5.35 -5.79 7.36
C PHE A 241 3.85 -6.01 7.26
N THR A 242 3.15 -5.71 8.34
CA THR A 242 1.71 -5.49 8.32
C THR A 242 1.45 -4.04 8.70
N ALA A 243 0.43 -3.41 8.11
CA ALA A 243 0.12 -2.01 8.41
C ALA A 243 -1.38 -1.79 8.60
N ASP A 244 -1.72 -0.99 9.60
CA ASP A 244 -3.10 -0.67 9.96
C ASP A 244 -3.69 0.34 8.98
N THR A 245 -4.95 0.16 8.62
CA THR A 245 -5.67 1.20 7.86
C THR A 245 -5.69 2.51 8.65
N GLY A 246 -5.11 3.56 8.06
CA GLY A 246 -4.93 4.87 8.69
C GLY A 246 -3.66 5.56 8.21
N MET A 247 -3.24 6.63 8.91
CA MET A 247 -2.05 7.40 8.55
C MET A 247 -0.77 6.56 8.59
N CYS A 248 -0.66 5.62 9.52
CA CYS A 248 0.49 4.70 9.61
C CYS A 248 0.68 3.85 8.34
N ASN A 249 -0.40 3.43 7.65
CA ASN A 249 -0.29 2.78 6.34
C ASN A 249 0.14 3.75 5.23
N VAL A 250 -0.19 5.04 5.30
CA VAL A 250 0.34 6.04 4.36
C VAL A 250 1.86 6.14 4.47
N TRP A 251 2.36 6.24 5.70
CA TRP A 251 3.79 6.29 5.97
C TRP A 251 4.47 4.98 5.54
N SER A 252 3.86 3.84 5.86
CA SER A 252 4.36 2.53 5.41
C SER A 252 4.43 2.42 3.90
N ALA A 253 3.39 2.86 3.19
CA ALA A 253 3.31 2.80 1.73
C ALA A 253 4.36 3.68 1.05
N ARG A 254 4.69 4.83 1.66
CA ARG A 254 5.63 5.82 1.13
C ARG A 254 7.09 5.51 1.45
N TYR A 255 7.39 5.07 2.68
CA TYR A 255 8.76 4.99 3.18
C TYR A 255 9.32 3.58 3.31
N LEU A 256 8.49 2.55 3.43
CA LEU A 256 8.99 1.17 3.45
C LEU A 256 9.22 0.68 2.03
N ASN A 257 10.45 0.26 1.73
CA ASN A 257 10.86 -0.12 0.39
C ASN A 257 10.86 -1.64 0.23
N PRO A 258 10.18 -2.17 -0.82
CA PRO A 258 10.34 -3.56 -1.20
C PRO A 258 11.72 -3.79 -1.81
N ASN A 259 12.18 -5.03 -1.73
CA ASN A 259 13.47 -5.49 -2.28
C ASN A 259 13.35 -6.90 -2.89
N GLY A 260 12.13 -7.33 -3.21
CA GLY A 260 11.81 -8.68 -3.70
C GLY A 260 11.69 -9.75 -2.62
N ARG A 261 12.28 -9.52 -1.42
CA ARG A 261 12.25 -10.45 -0.27
C ARG A 261 11.25 -10.02 0.80
N ARG A 262 11.19 -8.72 1.10
CA ARG A 262 10.19 -8.12 2.01
C ARG A 262 8.77 -8.37 1.53
N ARG A 263 7.83 -8.45 2.47
CA ARG A 263 6.40 -8.64 2.19
C ARG A 263 5.56 -7.59 2.91
N PHE A 264 4.45 -7.20 2.28
CA PHE A 264 3.57 -6.15 2.79
C PHE A 264 2.12 -6.64 2.82
N LEU A 265 1.53 -6.68 4.02
CA LEU A 265 0.17 -7.17 4.24
C LEU A 265 -0.70 -6.08 4.87
N THR A 266 -1.72 -5.63 4.16
CA THR A 266 -2.63 -4.57 4.62
C THR A 266 -4.06 -4.92 4.26
N SER A 267 -5.03 -4.29 4.93
CA SER A 267 -6.44 -4.37 4.56
C SER A 267 -6.75 -3.48 3.34
N ALA A 268 -6.00 -3.61 2.25
CA ALA A 268 -6.00 -2.64 1.15
C ALA A 268 -7.32 -2.55 0.37
N LEU A 269 -8.13 -3.62 0.34
CA LEU A 269 -9.41 -3.63 -0.37
C LEU A 269 -10.59 -3.37 0.57
N HIS A 270 -10.58 -4.00 1.76
CA HIS A 270 -11.68 -3.87 2.71
C HIS A 270 -11.57 -2.59 3.55
N GLY A 271 -10.37 -2.05 3.74
CA GLY A 271 -10.14 -0.82 4.49
C GLY A 271 -10.42 -0.95 5.99
N SER A 272 -10.34 -2.16 6.55
CA SER A 272 -10.62 -2.38 7.97
C SER A 272 -9.46 -1.88 8.83
N MET A 273 -9.77 -1.08 9.85
CA MET A 273 -8.85 -0.74 10.93
C MET A 273 -8.53 -1.99 11.78
N ALA A 274 -7.47 -1.89 12.61
CA ALA A 274 -7.02 -2.94 13.52
C ALA A 274 -6.52 -4.22 12.83
N ASN A 275 -6.19 -4.14 11.53
CA ASN A 275 -5.77 -5.29 10.76
C ASN A 275 -4.29 -5.66 10.97
N ALA A 276 -3.43 -4.73 11.41
CA ALA A 276 -1.98 -4.93 11.44
C ALA A 276 -1.59 -6.08 12.38
N LEU A 277 -2.02 -6.03 13.64
CA LEU A 277 -1.62 -7.02 14.65
C LEU A 277 -2.18 -8.43 14.34
N PRO A 278 -3.48 -8.60 14.00
CA PRO A 278 -3.99 -9.89 13.56
C PRO A 278 -3.30 -10.44 12.31
N HIS A 279 -3.02 -9.59 11.31
CA HIS A 279 -2.23 -10.02 10.15
C HIS A 279 -0.81 -10.44 10.56
N ALA A 280 -0.19 -9.74 11.51
CA ALA A 280 1.15 -10.08 12.01
C ALA A 280 1.16 -11.42 12.75
N ILE A 281 0.11 -11.72 13.52
CA ILE A 281 -0.08 -13.02 14.17
C ILE A 281 -0.12 -14.14 13.13
N GLY A 282 -0.93 -13.99 12.07
CA GLY A 282 -0.99 -14.94 10.97
C GLY A 282 0.34 -15.08 10.23
N ALA A 283 0.99 -13.95 9.93
CA ALA A 283 2.26 -13.92 9.22
C ALA A 283 3.39 -14.58 10.01
N GLN A 284 3.51 -14.29 11.30
CA GLN A 284 4.54 -14.87 12.17
C GLN A 284 4.33 -16.38 12.36
N THR A 285 3.06 -16.81 12.43
CA THR A 285 2.72 -18.24 12.47
C THR A 285 3.11 -18.95 11.18
N ALA A 286 2.91 -18.31 10.02
CA ALA A 286 3.23 -18.88 8.72
C ALA A 286 4.73 -18.82 8.37
N ALA A 287 5.46 -17.86 8.92
CA ALA A 287 6.88 -17.64 8.70
C ALA A 287 7.63 -17.41 10.03
N PRO A 288 7.80 -18.46 10.85
CA PRO A 288 8.33 -18.35 12.21
C PRO A 288 9.76 -17.79 12.28
N ASP A 289 10.55 -17.98 11.22
CA ASP A 289 11.96 -17.57 11.16
C ASP A 289 12.17 -16.14 10.62
N ARG A 290 11.10 -15.48 10.16
CA ARG A 290 11.18 -14.11 9.61
C ARG A 290 10.84 -13.10 10.69
N GLN A 291 11.49 -11.94 10.64
CA GLN A 291 11.07 -10.78 11.41
C GLN A 291 9.70 -10.31 10.88
N VAL A 292 8.69 -10.32 11.75
CA VAL A 292 7.36 -9.75 11.44
C VAL A 292 7.17 -8.47 12.22
N VAL A 293 6.88 -7.39 11.49
CA VAL A 293 6.70 -6.04 12.04
C VAL A 293 5.26 -5.60 11.84
N SER A 294 4.53 -5.37 12.94
CA SER A 294 3.21 -4.74 12.94
C SER A 294 3.35 -3.23 13.03
N VAL A 295 3.05 -2.52 11.94
CA VAL A 295 2.98 -1.06 11.92
C VAL A 295 1.56 -0.63 12.26
N SER A 296 1.35 -0.34 13.54
CA SER A 296 0.03 -0.08 14.09
C SER A 296 -0.21 1.41 14.30
N GLY A 297 -1.46 1.83 14.15
CA GLY A 297 -1.94 3.09 14.72
C GLY A 297 -2.51 2.83 16.11
N ASP A 298 -2.44 3.80 17.01
CA ASP A 298 -3.07 3.77 18.34
C ASP A 298 -4.55 3.40 18.30
N GLY A 299 -5.35 4.03 17.43
CA GLY A 299 -6.77 3.71 17.27
C GLY A 299 -7.01 2.28 16.78
N GLY A 300 -6.16 1.79 15.87
CA GLY A 300 -6.23 0.41 15.36
C GLY A 300 -5.86 -0.61 16.43
N LEU A 301 -4.75 -0.39 17.14
CA LEU A 301 -4.31 -1.27 18.21
C LEU A 301 -5.33 -1.33 19.35
N ALA A 302 -5.92 -0.19 19.74
CA ALA A 302 -6.92 -0.13 20.79
C ALA A 302 -8.18 -0.96 20.49
N MET A 303 -8.64 -1.00 19.22
CA MET A 303 -9.84 -1.75 18.82
C MET A 303 -9.72 -3.25 19.07
N LEU A 304 -8.54 -3.83 18.91
CA LEU A 304 -8.27 -5.26 19.12
C LEU A 304 -7.13 -5.48 20.12
N LEU A 305 -7.06 -4.66 21.17
CA LEU A 305 -5.96 -4.65 22.15
C LEU A 305 -5.76 -6.02 22.83
N GLY A 306 -6.84 -6.80 22.98
CA GLY A 306 -6.79 -8.16 23.52
C GLY A 306 -5.87 -9.11 22.75
N GLU A 307 -5.57 -8.83 21.47
CA GLU A 307 -4.65 -9.66 20.67
C GLU A 307 -3.20 -9.60 21.17
N LEU A 308 -2.83 -8.62 22.00
CA LEU A 308 -1.55 -8.66 22.72
C LEU A 308 -1.45 -9.91 23.61
N VAL A 309 -2.55 -10.38 24.19
CA VAL A 309 -2.61 -11.64 24.94
C VAL A 309 -2.38 -12.83 24.01
N THR A 310 -2.92 -12.81 22.80
CA THR A 310 -2.68 -13.83 21.77
C THR A 310 -1.19 -13.93 21.42
N VAL A 311 -0.52 -12.80 21.22
CA VAL A 311 0.92 -12.75 20.94
C VAL A 311 1.73 -13.44 22.04
N VAL A 312 1.42 -13.15 23.31
CA VAL A 312 2.09 -13.77 24.47
C VAL A 312 1.75 -15.24 24.59
N MET A 313 0.47 -15.60 24.48
CA MET A 313 -0.02 -16.99 24.57
C MET A 313 0.71 -17.90 23.58
N HIS A 314 0.91 -17.43 22.36
CA HIS A 314 1.57 -18.18 21.30
C HIS A 314 3.08 -17.94 21.22
N ARG A 315 3.65 -17.11 22.11
CA ARG A 315 5.08 -16.75 22.14
C ARG A 315 5.60 -16.25 20.78
N LEU A 316 4.77 -15.49 20.07
CA LEU A 316 5.10 -15.01 18.73
C LEU A 316 6.08 -13.83 18.84
N PRO A 317 7.26 -13.85 18.19
CA PRO A 317 8.27 -12.81 18.31
C PRO A 317 7.97 -11.56 17.46
N ILE A 318 6.70 -11.15 17.41
CA ILE A 318 6.21 -10.02 16.61
C ILE A 318 6.77 -8.71 17.17
N LYS A 319 7.22 -7.83 16.27
CA LYS A 319 7.71 -6.49 16.59
C LYS A 319 6.62 -5.47 16.29
N ILE A 320 6.01 -4.89 17.31
CA ILE A 320 4.93 -3.92 17.17
C ILE A 320 5.56 -2.53 17.21
N VAL A 321 5.42 -1.78 16.13
CA VAL A 321 5.83 -0.37 16.04
C VAL A 321 4.56 0.45 15.97
N LEU A 322 4.24 1.12 17.06
CA LEU A 322 3.02 1.88 17.23
C LEU A 322 3.28 3.35 16.93
N PHE A 323 2.50 3.90 16.00
CA PHE A 323 2.43 5.32 15.71
C PHE A 323 1.33 5.92 16.59
N ASP A 324 1.70 6.33 17.80
CA ASP A 324 0.80 6.98 18.76
C ASP A 324 0.75 8.48 18.46
N ASN A 325 -0.28 8.91 17.76
CA ASN A 325 -0.55 10.33 17.53
C ASN A 325 -1.75 10.82 18.35
N SER A 326 -2.33 9.95 19.20
CA SER A 326 -3.53 10.23 19.99
C SER A 326 -4.69 10.83 19.16
N THR A 327 -4.84 10.41 17.89
CA THR A 327 -5.94 10.85 17.02
C THR A 327 -6.25 9.86 15.88
N LEU A 328 -7.51 9.81 15.43
CA LEU A 328 -7.89 9.15 14.17
C LEU A 328 -7.49 10.01 12.96
N GLY A 329 -6.17 10.15 12.74
CA GLY A 329 -5.59 11.18 11.87
C GLY A 329 -6.04 11.17 10.41
N MET A 330 -6.40 10.00 9.84
CA MET A 330 -6.92 9.94 8.47
C MET A 330 -8.32 10.56 8.38
N VAL A 331 -9.21 10.22 9.32
CA VAL A 331 -10.57 10.75 9.38
C VAL A 331 -10.53 12.25 9.67
N LYS A 332 -9.63 12.69 10.56
CA LYS A 332 -9.39 14.10 10.83
C LYS A 332 -8.93 14.87 9.59
N LEU A 333 -8.04 14.27 8.78
CA LEU A 333 -7.63 14.84 7.49
C LEU A 333 -8.80 14.94 6.50
N GLU A 334 -9.65 13.91 6.39
CA GLU A 334 -10.83 13.92 5.51
C GLU A 334 -11.83 15.03 5.93
N MET A 335 -12.13 15.13 7.23
CA MET A 335 -12.98 16.20 7.78
C MET A 335 -12.42 17.59 7.46
N LEU A 336 -11.10 17.77 7.61
CA LEU A 336 -10.42 19.02 7.27
C LEU A 336 -10.55 19.35 5.78
N VAL A 337 -10.36 18.37 4.89
CA VAL A 337 -10.49 18.55 3.43
C VAL A 337 -11.92 18.93 3.03
N ASP A 338 -12.92 18.33 3.70
CA ASP A 338 -14.34 18.63 3.49
C ASP A 338 -14.82 19.91 4.21
N GLY A 339 -13.93 20.56 4.97
CA GLY A 339 -14.23 21.78 5.72
C GLY A 339 -15.24 21.58 6.86
N LEU A 340 -15.27 20.37 7.42
CA LEU A 340 -16.01 19.96 8.62
C LEU A 340 -15.17 20.22 9.88
N ALA A 341 -15.85 20.39 11.01
CA ALA A 341 -15.18 20.43 12.30
C ALA A 341 -14.89 19.01 12.80
N ASP A 342 -13.82 18.86 13.58
CA ASP A 342 -13.44 17.59 14.20
C ASP A 342 -14.58 17.04 15.07
N PHE A 343 -14.90 15.75 14.88
CA PHE A 343 -15.89 15.06 15.69
C PHE A 343 -15.55 13.57 15.84
N GLY A 344 -15.40 13.09 17.07
CA GLY A 344 -15.15 11.66 17.33
C GLY A 344 -13.78 11.15 16.87
N VAL A 345 -12.83 12.05 16.59
CA VAL A 345 -11.47 11.72 16.11
C VAL A 345 -10.40 11.87 17.19
N ASP A 346 -10.75 12.43 18.35
CA ASP A 346 -9.86 12.51 19.50
C ASP A 346 -9.85 11.17 20.23
N VAL A 347 -8.67 10.58 20.39
CA VAL A 347 -8.50 9.38 21.23
C VAL A 347 -7.67 9.74 22.46
N PRO A 348 -7.94 9.12 23.62
CA PRO A 348 -7.16 9.38 24.82
C PRO A 348 -5.69 9.08 24.63
N SER A 349 -4.81 9.90 25.20
CA SER A 349 -3.39 9.59 25.25
C SER A 349 -3.15 8.42 26.21
N VAL A 350 -2.77 7.28 25.66
CA VAL A 350 -2.53 6.02 26.39
C VAL A 350 -1.06 5.66 26.27
N ASP A 351 -0.42 5.32 27.40
CA ASP A 351 0.92 4.73 27.41
C ASP A 351 0.81 3.22 27.11
N TYR A 352 0.84 2.88 25.81
CA TYR A 352 0.74 1.49 25.36
C TYR A 352 1.96 0.66 25.75
N SER A 353 3.10 1.32 26.02
CA SER A 353 4.28 0.62 26.52
C SER A 353 4.02 -0.01 27.88
N ARG A 354 3.32 0.68 28.79
CA ARG A 354 2.93 0.12 30.10
C ARG A 354 1.91 -1.01 29.97
N VAL A 355 1.00 -0.92 29.01
CA VAL A 355 0.02 -1.99 28.75
C VAL A 355 0.74 -3.26 28.29
N ALA A 356 1.70 -3.12 27.37
CA ALA A 356 2.51 -4.24 26.88
C ALA A 356 3.40 -4.83 27.98
N ASP A 357 4.05 -3.99 28.79
CA ASP A 357 4.88 -4.41 29.93
C ASP A 357 4.07 -5.22 30.95
N ALA A 358 2.84 -4.80 31.26
CA ALA A 358 1.94 -5.53 32.15
C ALA A 358 1.55 -6.93 31.62
N LEU A 359 1.65 -7.17 30.31
CA LEU A 359 1.45 -8.47 29.67
C LEU A 359 2.74 -9.28 29.52
N GLY A 360 3.89 -8.74 29.95
CA GLY A 360 5.20 -9.37 29.82
C GLY A 360 5.82 -9.25 28.42
N ILE A 361 5.36 -8.30 27.61
CA ILE A 361 5.98 -7.94 26.33
C ILE A 361 7.03 -6.87 26.59
N TYR A 362 8.24 -7.02 26.04
CA TYR A 362 9.24 -5.95 26.13
C TYR A 362 8.67 -4.68 25.48
N ALA A 363 8.67 -3.57 26.21
CA ALA A 363 8.07 -2.35 25.71
C ALA A 363 8.89 -1.10 26.02
N ARG A 364 8.83 -0.12 25.12
CA ARG A 364 9.45 1.19 25.32
C ARG A 364 8.60 2.28 24.68
N ARG A 365 8.32 3.32 25.44
CA ARG A 365 7.76 4.59 24.93
C ARG A 365 8.89 5.50 24.43
N VAL A 366 8.69 6.11 23.27
CA VAL A 366 9.66 6.96 22.59
C VAL A 366 9.03 8.33 22.31
N GLU A 367 9.55 9.36 22.97
CA GLU A 367 9.08 10.75 22.87
C GLU A 367 10.17 11.71 22.32
N ASP A 368 11.40 11.23 22.22
CA ASP A 368 12.52 11.94 21.63
C ASP A 368 12.89 11.34 20.26
N PRO A 369 12.96 12.14 19.18
CA PRO A 369 13.39 11.63 17.88
C PRO A 369 14.79 10.99 17.91
N ALA A 370 15.69 11.44 18.80
CA ALA A 370 17.03 10.88 18.94
C ALA A 370 17.02 9.42 19.44
N ASP A 371 15.95 8.98 20.11
CA ASP A 371 15.82 7.63 20.66
C ASP A 371 15.22 6.62 19.67
N VAL A 372 14.63 7.08 18.55
CA VAL A 372 13.85 6.23 17.62
C VAL A 372 14.68 5.08 17.07
N GLU A 373 15.86 5.38 16.48
CA GLU A 373 16.70 4.35 15.88
C GLU A 373 17.17 3.33 16.90
N HIS A 374 17.66 3.81 18.05
CA HIS A 374 18.15 2.94 19.10
C HIS A 374 17.04 2.04 19.68
N ALA A 375 15.85 2.59 19.92
CA ALA A 375 14.71 1.84 20.42
C ALA A 375 14.27 0.73 19.45
N LEU A 376 14.19 1.03 18.14
CA LEU A 376 13.85 0.05 17.11
C LEU A 376 14.90 -1.06 17.02
N ARG A 377 16.20 -0.70 16.97
CA ARG A 377 17.29 -1.70 16.93
C ARG A 377 17.29 -2.60 18.16
N ASP A 378 17.11 -2.03 19.36
CA ASP A 378 17.05 -2.81 20.60
C ASP A 378 15.88 -3.81 20.57
N ALA A 379 14.66 -3.35 20.25
CA ALA A 379 13.49 -4.23 20.11
C ALA A 379 13.66 -5.34 19.07
N PHE A 380 14.31 -5.04 17.95
CA PHE A 380 14.51 -5.98 16.85
C PHE A 380 15.57 -7.04 17.18
N SER A 381 16.58 -6.69 18.00
CA SER A 381 17.62 -7.61 18.45
C SER A 381 17.15 -8.59 19.54
N ARG A 382 16.08 -8.25 20.26
CA ARG A 382 15.59 -9.05 21.38
C ARG A 382 14.82 -10.29 20.90
N PRO A 383 15.01 -11.45 21.55
CA PRO A 383 14.11 -12.58 21.34
C PRO A 383 12.72 -12.28 21.90
N GLY A 384 11.68 -12.83 21.27
CA GLY A 384 10.29 -12.66 21.71
C GLY A 384 9.63 -11.36 21.24
N PRO A 385 8.38 -11.12 21.67
CA PRO A 385 7.60 -9.96 21.24
C PRO A 385 8.15 -8.66 21.81
N ALA A 386 7.99 -7.58 21.06
CA ALA A 386 8.35 -6.23 21.49
C ALA A 386 7.31 -5.21 21.03
N LEU A 387 7.05 -4.17 21.84
CA LEU A 387 6.23 -3.02 21.47
C LEU A 387 7.02 -1.71 21.64
N ILE A 388 7.20 -0.98 20.55
CA ILE A 388 7.75 0.37 20.55
C ILE A 388 6.61 1.35 20.34
N ASP A 389 6.30 2.10 21.39
CA ASP A 389 5.25 3.12 21.44
C ASP A 389 5.85 4.47 21.07
N VAL A 390 5.71 4.89 19.80
CA VAL A 390 6.33 6.12 19.29
C VAL A 390 5.32 7.25 19.28
N VAL A 391 5.55 8.26 20.12
CA VAL A 391 4.68 9.44 20.22
C VAL A 391 4.96 10.38 19.05
N THR A 392 4.09 10.32 18.05
CA THR A 392 4.21 11.06 16.79
C THR A 392 3.39 12.35 16.80
N ASP A 393 3.72 13.27 15.90
CA ASP A 393 3.03 14.54 15.76
C ASP A 393 1.55 14.35 15.34
N PRO A 394 0.56 14.75 16.18
CA PRO A 394 -0.86 14.68 15.83
C PRO A 394 -1.24 15.57 14.64
N ARG A 395 -0.38 16.52 14.27
CA ARG A 395 -0.61 17.49 13.19
C ARG A 395 0.05 17.10 11.87
N ALA A 396 0.76 15.96 11.82
CA ALA A 396 1.38 15.49 10.59
C ALA A 396 0.31 15.04 9.59
N LEU A 397 0.26 15.71 8.44
CA LEU A 397 -0.64 15.43 7.34
C LEU A 397 0.12 14.77 6.21
N SER A 398 -0.55 13.84 5.53
CA SER A 398 -0.06 13.32 4.26
C SER A 398 -0.48 14.29 3.17
N LEU A 399 0.42 15.17 2.76
CA LEU A 399 0.13 16.08 1.66
C LEU A 399 0.00 15.26 0.35
N PRO A 400 -1.11 15.44 -0.40
CA PRO A 400 -1.27 14.81 -1.70
C PRO A 400 -0.38 15.49 -2.75
N PRO A 401 -0.05 14.77 -3.84
CA PRO A 401 0.92 15.24 -4.82
C PRO A 401 0.41 16.26 -5.84
N ALA A 402 -0.88 16.20 -6.15
CA ALA A 402 -1.55 17.19 -6.97
C ALA A 402 -2.61 17.82 -6.07
N ILE A 403 -2.38 19.06 -5.65
CA ILE A 403 -3.42 19.83 -5.00
C ILE A 403 -4.26 20.43 -6.14
N THR A 404 -5.45 19.89 -6.38
CA THR A 404 -6.36 20.50 -7.36
C THR A 404 -6.73 21.92 -6.88
N GLY A 405 -7.06 22.84 -7.78
CA GLY A 405 -7.48 24.19 -7.39
C GLY A 405 -8.68 24.19 -6.42
N GLU A 406 -9.52 23.16 -6.50
CA GLU A 406 -10.63 22.93 -5.59
C GLU A 406 -10.18 22.43 -4.21
N GLN A 407 -9.20 21.51 -4.13
CA GLN A 407 -8.59 21.07 -2.87
C GLN A 407 -7.79 22.19 -2.19
N VAL A 408 -7.07 23.04 -2.94
CA VAL A 408 -6.41 24.23 -2.40
C VAL A 408 -7.45 25.17 -1.79
N LYS A 409 -8.56 25.40 -2.50
CA LYS A 409 -9.67 26.24 -2.00
C LYS A 409 -10.32 25.62 -0.78
N GLY A 410 -10.63 24.32 -0.79
CA GLY A 410 -11.20 23.59 0.35
C GLY A 410 -10.31 23.67 1.58
N PHE A 411 -9.01 23.38 1.42
CA PHE A 411 -8.02 23.53 2.47
C PHE A 411 -7.91 24.97 2.97
N ALA A 412 -7.83 25.96 2.09
CA ALA A 412 -7.78 27.38 2.47
C ALA A 412 -9.06 27.83 3.21
N LEU A 413 -10.23 27.34 2.80
CA LEU A 413 -11.53 27.65 3.40
C LEU A 413 -11.69 26.96 4.75
N ALA A 414 -11.23 25.72 4.89
CA ALA A 414 -11.18 24.99 6.15
C ALA A 414 -10.23 25.67 7.14
N MET A 415 -9.02 26.05 6.70
CA MET A 415 -8.08 26.82 7.50
C MET A 415 -8.64 28.18 7.92
N SER A 416 -9.38 28.85 7.03
CA SER A 416 -10.07 30.11 7.36
C SER A 416 -11.19 29.89 8.40
N LYS A 417 -11.92 28.77 8.33
CA LYS A 417 -12.92 28.39 9.34
C LYS A 417 -12.28 28.06 10.69
N VAL A 418 -11.17 27.32 10.72
CA VAL A 418 -10.41 27.04 11.97
C VAL A 418 -9.96 28.35 12.61
N VAL A 419 -9.45 29.30 11.82
CA VAL A 419 -9.10 30.66 12.28
C VAL A 419 -10.31 31.42 12.80
N MET A 420 -11.44 31.41 12.09
CA MET A 420 -12.68 32.08 12.51
C MET A 420 -13.30 31.49 13.78
N ASN A 421 -13.13 30.19 14.01
CA ASN A 421 -13.59 29.49 15.22
C ASN A 421 -12.62 29.62 16.41
N GLY A 422 -11.63 30.53 16.34
CA GLY A 422 -10.69 30.79 17.44
C GLY A 422 -9.43 29.92 17.44
N GLY A 423 -9.26 29.03 16.45
CA GLY A 423 -8.14 28.08 16.30
C GLY A 423 -6.90 28.64 15.59
N VAL A 424 -6.64 29.95 15.64
CA VAL A 424 -5.48 30.59 14.95
C VAL A 424 -4.16 29.90 15.31
N GLY A 425 -3.99 29.53 16.57
CA GLY A 425 -2.81 28.80 17.04
C GLY A 425 -2.67 27.41 16.42
N GLU A 426 -3.77 26.66 16.32
CA GLU A 426 -3.81 25.33 15.72
C GLU A 426 -3.50 25.37 14.23
N ALA A 427 -4.10 26.31 13.50
CA ALA A 427 -3.82 26.55 12.09
C ALA A 427 -2.33 26.83 11.83
N VAL A 428 -1.72 27.72 12.63
CA VAL A 428 -0.28 28.03 12.52
C VAL A 428 0.59 26.82 12.85
N GLN A 429 0.22 26.03 13.86
CA GLN A 429 0.96 24.84 14.27
C GLN A 429 0.87 23.71 13.25
N MET A 430 -0.28 23.54 12.57
CA MET A 430 -0.45 22.58 11.49
C MET A 430 0.37 22.97 10.27
N ALA A 431 0.37 24.25 9.88
CA ALA A 431 1.22 24.74 8.80
C ALA A 431 2.71 24.55 9.13
N LYS A 432 3.15 24.89 10.36
CA LYS A 432 4.54 24.67 10.81
C LYS A 432 4.93 23.20 10.81
N SER A 433 4.05 22.31 11.28
CA SER A 433 4.31 20.86 11.36
C SER A 433 4.56 20.25 9.98
N ASN A 434 3.79 20.67 8.96
CA ASN A 434 3.85 20.11 7.61
C ASN A 434 4.85 20.83 6.69
N LEU A 435 5.18 22.10 6.95
CA LEU A 435 6.15 22.88 6.18
C LEU A 435 7.58 22.79 6.73
N ARG A 436 7.80 22.31 7.97
CA ARG A 436 9.14 22.24 8.59
C ARG A 436 10.13 21.35 7.81
N ASN A 437 9.60 20.40 7.05
CA ASN A 437 10.36 19.45 6.25
C ASN A 437 10.44 19.89 4.77
N VAL A 438 9.73 20.93 4.35
CA VAL A 438 9.86 21.48 2.99
C VAL A 438 11.13 22.37 2.95
N PRO A 439 12.07 22.15 2.00
CA PRO A 439 13.25 23.00 1.86
C PRO A 439 12.86 24.47 1.72
N ARG A 440 13.54 25.38 2.43
CA ARG A 440 13.24 26.82 2.35
C ARG A 440 13.67 27.38 0.98
N PRO A 441 12.93 28.35 0.39
CA PRO A 441 13.34 29.03 -0.84
C PRO A 441 14.78 29.58 -0.80
N SER A 442 15.27 29.97 0.38
CA SER A 442 16.63 30.47 0.60
C SER A 442 17.74 29.42 0.46
N GLN A 443 17.40 28.13 0.28
CA GLN A 443 18.34 27.05 -0.02
C GLN A 443 18.51 26.81 -1.53
N PHE A 444 17.82 27.61 -2.36
CA PHE A 444 17.87 27.55 -3.83
C PHE A 444 18.62 28.75 -4.43
N GLY A 445 19.79 29.11 -3.87
CA GLY A 445 20.56 30.26 -4.33
C GLY A 445 22.07 30.08 -4.22
N SER A 446 22.69 29.50 -5.25
CA SER A 446 23.76 30.07 -6.09
C SER A 446 24.00 29.16 -7.28
#